data_AF-A0A9P7XSN5-F1
#
_entry.id   AF-A0A9P7XSN5-F1
#
_cell.length_a   1.000
_cell.length_b   1.000
_cell.length_c   1.000
_cell.angle_alpha   90.00
_cell.angle_beta   90.00
_cell.angle_gamma   90.00
#
_symmetry.space_group_name_H-M   'P 1'
#
loop_
_entity.id
_entity.type
_entity.pdbx_description
1 polymer ?
#
loop_
_entity_poly.entity_id
_entity_poly.type
_entity_poly.pdbx_seq_one_letter_code
_entity_poly.pdbx_strand_id
1 'polypeptide(L)'
;MSFLKPLTRTPRSRWTTTLRTLATEASTTGAIRDCTRITPPYAKLVSNLEKVKRVLDNRPLTLSEKILYSHLTNPEEVTPVRGQTYLKLSPGKFE
;
A
#
# COMPACT_ATOMS: atom_id res chain seq x y z
N MET A 1 -39.01 42.89 -41.04
CA MET A 1 -38.63 43.30 -39.67
C MET A 1 -39.07 42.19 -38.72
N SER A 2 -38.17 41.32 -38.28
CA SER A 2 -38.47 40.40 -37.18
C SER A 2 -37.23 39.65 -36.68
N PHE A 3 -36.67 40.22 -35.61
CA PHE A 3 -36.17 39.60 -34.37
C PHE A 3 -35.09 38.51 -34.42
N LEU A 4 -33.88 38.96 -34.07
CA LEU A 4 -32.78 38.14 -33.56
C LEU A 4 -33.24 37.33 -32.33
N LYS A 5 -33.06 36.01 -32.37
CA LYS A 5 -33.25 35.13 -31.21
C LYS A 5 -32.14 35.37 -30.18
N PRO A 6 -32.45 35.56 -28.88
CA PRO A 6 -31.44 35.68 -27.86
C PRO A 6 -30.77 34.32 -27.59
N LEU A 7 -29.44 34.33 -27.45
CA LEU A 7 -28.67 33.17 -27.00
C LEU A 7 -28.99 32.90 -25.52
N THR A 8 -29.91 31.98 -25.25
CA THR A 8 -30.15 31.48 -23.90
C THR A 8 -29.00 30.55 -23.52
N ARG A 9 -28.17 30.95 -22.55
CA ARG A 9 -27.16 30.08 -21.93
C ARG A 9 -27.87 28.92 -21.24
N THR A 10 -27.70 27.72 -21.78
CA THR A 10 -28.13 26.50 -21.11
C THR A 10 -27.37 26.37 -19.78
N PRO A 11 -28.05 26.07 -18.65
CA PRO A 11 -27.34 25.78 -17.42
C PRO A 11 -26.53 24.50 -17.64
N ARG A 12 -25.21 24.63 -17.58
CA ARG A 12 -24.28 23.51 -17.60
C ARG A 12 -24.67 22.61 -16.42
N SER A 13 -25.12 21.38 -16.71
CA SER A 13 -25.45 20.37 -15.71
C SER A 13 -24.34 20.36 -14.67
N ARG A 14 -24.69 20.76 -13.43
CA ARG A 14 -23.77 20.70 -12.30
C ARG A 14 -23.64 19.22 -12.02
N TRP A 15 -22.51 18.65 -12.42
CA TRP A 15 -22.12 17.30 -12.05
C TRP A 15 -22.24 17.27 -10.54
N THR A 16 -23.29 16.63 -10.03
CA THR A 16 -23.43 16.35 -8.62
C THR A 16 -22.18 15.59 -8.26
N THR A 17 -21.37 16.15 -7.37
CA THR A 17 -20.26 15.43 -6.77
C THR A 17 -20.88 14.20 -6.13
N THR A 18 -20.77 13.05 -6.81
CA THR A 18 -20.97 11.76 -6.18
C THR A 18 -20.04 11.78 -4.98
N LEU A 19 -20.61 11.95 -3.79
CA LEU A 19 -19.87 11.80 -2.55
C LEU A 19 -19.20 10.43 -2.64
N ARG A 20 -17.88 10.40 -2.43
CA ARG A 20 -17.13 9.14 -2.40
C ARG A 20 -17.63 8.35 -1.19
N THR A 21 -18.66 7.54 -1.38
CA THR A 21 -19.08 6.55 -0.39
C THR A 21 -18.00 5.49 -0.29
N LEU A 22 -17.77 5.01 0.93
CA LEU A 22 -16.84 3.92 1.20
C LEU A 22 -17.32 2.66 0.45
N ALA A 23 -16.38 1.96 -0.20
CA ALA A 23 -16.65 0.66 -0.78
C ALA A 23 -17.02 -0.31 0.36
N THR A 24 -18.32 -0.59 0.50
CA THR A 24 -18.79 -1.64 1.42
C THR A 24 -18.53 -2.96 0.73
N GLU A 25 -17.81 -3.86 1.38
CA GLU A 25 -17.60 -5.22 0.87
C GLU A 25 -18.97 -5.89 0.67
N ALA A 26 -19.23 -6.38 -0.55
CA ALA A 26 -20.33 -7.30 -0.76
C ALA A 26 -20.01 -8.55 0.03
N SER A 27 -20.73 -8.77 1.13
CA SER A 27 -20.65 -10.00 1.93
C SER A 27 -20.89 -11.18 1.00
N THR A 28 -19.80 -11.78 0.52
CA THR A 28 -19.84 -13.01 -0.25
C THR A 28 -20.17 -14.11 0.74
N THR A 29 -21.45 -14.41 0.87
CA THR A 29 -21.92 -15.62 1.53
C THR A 29 -21.30 -16.80 0.79
N GLY A 30 -20.28 -17.45 1.38
CA GLY A 30 -19.94 -18.83 1.04
C GLY A 30 -18.81 -19.10 0.03
N ALA A 31 -17.66 -18.43 0.14
CA ALA A 31 -16.40 -19.07 -0.26
C ALA A 31 -15.23 -18.51 0.56
N ILE A 32 -14.77 -19.27 1.56
CA ILE A 32 -13.43 -19.08 2.12
C ILE A 32 -12.47 -19.39 0.97
N ARG A 33 -11.94 -18.34 0.33
CA ARG A 33 -10.89 -18.50 -0.67
C ARG A 33 -9.61 -18.79 0.10
N ASP A 34 -9.00 -19.95 -0.12
CA ASP A 34 -7.68 -20.27 0.40
C ASP A 34 -6.65 -19.30 -0.20
N CYS A 35 -6.48 -18.16 0.47
CA CYS A 35 -5.58 -17.09 0.07
C CYS A 35 -4.16 -17.27 0.62
N THR A 36 -3.85 -18.45 1.17
CA THR A 36 -2.53 -18.81 1.71
C THR A 36 -1.41 -18.62 0.67
N ARG A 37 -1.70 -18.88 -0.61
CA ARG A 37 -0.74 -18.67 -1.71
C ARG A 37 -0.44 -17.19 -1.98
N ILE A 38 -1.45 -16.34 -1.85
CA ILE A 38 -1.39 -14.91 -2.21
C ILE A 38 -0.92 -14.08 -1.00
N THR A 39 -1.20 -14.55 0.21
CA THR A 39 -0.94 -13.82 1.44
C THR A 39 0.50 -14.05 1.88
N PRO A 40 1.32 -12.99 1.98
CA PRO A 40 2.67 -13.12 2.51
C PRO A 40 2.65 -13.60 3.97
N PRO A 41 3.69 -14.29 4.44
CA PRO A 41 3.80 -14.72 5.83
C PRO A 41 4.10 -13.53 6.77
N TYR A 42 3.09 -12.71 7.06
CA TYR A 42 3.24 -11.47 7.84
C TYR A 42 3.83 -11.68 9.23
N ALA A 43 3.51 -12.79 9.90
CA ALA A 43 4.07 -13.11 11.21
C ALA A 43 5.62 -13.14 11.18
N LYS A 44 6.20 -13.75 10.14
CA LYS A 44 7.65 -13.78 9.95
C LYS A 44 8.20 -12.38 9.67
N LEU A 45 7.55 -11.63 8.78
CA LEU A 45 7.97 -10.27 8.41
C LEU A 45 7.99 -9.33 9.62
N VAL A 46 6.98 -9.40 10.49
CA VAL A 46 6.90 -8.59 11.72
C VAL A 46 8.03 -8.95 12.69
N SER A 47 8.30 -10.25 12.91
CA SER A 47 9.40 -10.69 13.78
C SER A 47 10.77 -10.20 13.30
N ASN A 48 11.00 -10.15 11.98
CA ASN A 48 12.21 -9.61 11.39
C ASN A 48 12.31 -8.09 11.62
N LEU A 49 11.19 -7.36 11.48
CA LEU A 49 11.15 -5.92 11.73
C LEU A 49 11.44 -5.56 13.18
N GLU A 50 10.99 -6.37 14.13
CA GLU A 50 11.31 -6.17 15.55
C GLU A 50 12.81 -6.28 15.81
N LYS A 51 13.49 -7.26 15.20
CA LYS A 51 14.95 -7.40 15.27
C LYS A 51 15.66 -6.17 14.71
N VAL A 52 15.28 -5.74 13.50
CA VAL A 52 15.90 -4.57 12.85
C VAL A 52 15.65 -3.28 13.62
N LYS A 53 14.46 -3.11 14.21
CA LYS A 53 14.15 -1.96 15.07
C LYS A 53 15.05 -1.89 16.29
N ARG A 54 15.40 -3.03 16.90
CA ARG A 54 16.33 -3.08 18.03
C ARG A 54 17.75 -2.66 17.62
N VAL A 55 18.20 -3.06 16.43
CA VAL A 55 19.51 -2.67 15.87
C VAL A 55 19.56 -1.18 15.51
N LEU A 56 18.43 -0.59 15.12
CA LEU A 56 18.31 0.81 14.68
C LEU A 56 17.79 1.76 15.78
N ASP A 57 17.96 1.41 17.06
CA ASP A 57 17.56 2.22 18.22
C ASP A 57 16.10 2.71 18.17
N ASN A 58 15.19 1.87 17.67
CA ASN A 58 13.75 2.18 17.54
C ASN A 58 13.42 3.43 16.71
N ARG A 59 14.32 3.86 15.81
CA ARG A 59 14.05 4.94 14.87
C ARG A 59 12.79 4.65 14.01
N PRO A 60 11.96 5.66 13.70
CA PRO A 60 10.85 5.48 12.77
C PRO A 60 11.32 5.07 11.37
N LEU A 61 10.70 4.01 10.84
CA LEU A 61 10.97 3.47 9.50
C LEU A 61 9.85 3.86 8.52
N THR A 62 10.24 4.26 7.32
CA THR A 62 9.35 4.46 6.19
C THR A 62 8.75 3.13 5.71
N LEU A 63 7.68 3.19 4.91
CA LEU A 63 7.06 1.98 4.35
C LEU A 63 8.07 1.16 3.52
N SER A 64 8.82 1.82 2.65
CA SER A 64 9.83 1.18 1.82
C SER A 64 10.91 0.49 2.66
N GLU A 65 11.40 1.15 3.72
CA GLU A 65 12.35 0.55 4.66
C GLU A 65 11.77 -0.68 5.36
N LYS A 66 10.51 -0.62 5.80
CA LYS A 66 9.86 -1.79 6.42
C LYS A 66 9.77 -2.96 5.45
N ILE A 67 9.35 -2.72 4.21
CA ILE A 67 9.28 -3.77 3.19
C ILE A 67 10.68 -4.33 2.92
N LEU A 68 11.69 -3.48 2.78
CA LEU A 68 13.06 -3.93 2.48
C LEU A 68 13.65 -4.74 3.65
N TYR A 69 13.56 -4.21 4.87
CA TYR A 69 14.17 -4.79 6.06
C TYR A 69 13.46 -6.05 6.56
N SER A 70 12.16 -6.19 6.34
CA SER A 70 11.45 -7.44 6.66
C SER A 70 11.94 -8.63 5.83
N HIS A 71 12.52 -8.36 4.64
CA HIS A 71 13.03 -9.35 3.70
C HIS A 71 14.56 -9.55 3.78
N LEU A 72 15.22 -9.03 4.82
CA LEU A 72 16.64 -9.34 5.05
C LEU A 72 16.82 -10.82 5.42
N THR A 73 17.89 -11.43 4.90
CA THR A 73 18.26 -12.80 5.28
C THR A 73 18.73 -12.87 6.73
N ASN A 74 19.61 -11.94 7.12
CA ASN A 74 20.17 -11.83 8.47
C ASN A 74 19.95 -10.40 9.01
N PRO A 75 18.86 -10.16 9.79
CA PRO A 75 18.52 -8.81 10.25
C PRO A 75 19.42 -8.26 11.36
N GLU A 76 20.21 -9.09 12.04
CA GLU A 76 21.06 -8.68 13.17
C GLU A 76 22.49 -8.32 12.76
N GLU A 77 22.97 -8.81 11.62
CA GLU A 77 24.35 -8.60 11.15
C GLU A 77 24.53 -7.28 10.38
N VAL A 78 23.44 -6.65 9.95
CA VAL A 78 23.48 -5.52 9.02
C VAL A 78 22.94 -4.26 9.69
N THR A 79 23.77 -3.22 9.75
CA THR A 79 23.37 -1.86 10.11
C THR A 79 23.11 -1.06 8.82
N PRO A 80 21.87 -0.98 8.32
CA PRO A 80 21.59 -0.38 7.02
C PRO A 80 21.80 1.14 7.04
N VAL A 81 22.71 1.64 6.19
CA VAL A 81 22.92 3.07 5.95
C VAL A 81 22.41 3.41 4.55
N ARG A 82 21.48 4.36 4.48
CA ARG A 82 20.83 4.78 3.23
C ARG A 82 21.86 5.21 2.20
N GLY A 83 21.80 4.62 1.01
CA GLY A 83 22.67 4.95 -0.12
C GLY A 83 24.12 4.47 0.00
N GLN A 84 24.48 3.74 1.06
CA GLN A 84 25.86 3.26 1.27
C GLN A 84 25.93 1.74 1.40
N THR A 85 25.00 1.14 2.15
CA THR A 85 25.05 -0.31 2.40
C THR A 85 24.33 -1.10 1.33
N TYR A 86 24.99 -2.15 0.83
CA TYR A 86 24.34 -3.19 0.05
C TYR A 86 23.65 -4.19 0.97
N LEU A 87 22.38 -4.49 0.70
CA LEU A 87 21.56 -5.37 1.54
C LEU A 87 21.38 -6.73 0.88
N LYS A 88 21.57 -7.79 1.66
CA LYS A 88 21.27 -9.16 1.22
C LYS A 88 19.80 -9.45 1.47
N LEU A 89 19.01 -9.33 0.41
CA LEU A 89 17.55 -9.52 0.45
C LEU A 89 17.17 -10.91 -0.04
N SER A 90 16.10 -11.44 0.53
CA SER A 90 15.42 -12.65 0.06
C SER A 90 14.05 -12.24 -0.48
N PRO A 91 13.90 -12.04 -1.81
CA PRO A 91 12.63 -11.62 -2.38
C PRO A 91 11.53 -12.66 -2.09
N GLY A 92 10.34 -12.16 -1.76
CA GLY A 92 9.15 -13.00 -1.64
C GLY A 92 8.87 -13.72 -2.96
N LYS A 93 8.25 -14.91 -2.87
CA LYS A 93 7.89 -15.69 -4.04
C LYS A 93 6.79 -14.94 -4.81
N PHE A 94 7.07 -14.59 -6.07
CA PHE A 94 6.03 -14.30 -7.05
C PHE A 94 5.65 -15.65 -7.67
N GLU A 95 4.50 -16.20 -7.28
CA GLU A 95 3.92 -17.40 -7.90
C GLU A 95 2.49 -17.11 -8.35
#